data_AF-A0A5Q4BFS6-F1
#
_entry.id   AF-A0A5Q4BFS6-F1
#
_cell.length_a   1.000
_cell.length_b   1.000
_cell.length_c   1.000
_cell.angle_alpha   90.00
_cell.angle_beta   90.00
_cell.angle_gamma   90.00
#
_symmetry.space_group_name_H-M   'P 1'
#
loop_
_entity.id
_entity.type
_entity.pdbx_description
1 polymer ?
#
loop_
_entity_poly.entity_id
_entity_poly.type
_entity_poly.pdbx_seq_one_letter_code
_entity_poly.pdbx_strand_id
1 'polypeptide(L)'
;MSNTEIVFLDAYFNYDPRKNGRSADGISLKEGSGDCNIIRGARIWHSSDDGIDLWQFGPPVTILDCIVFENGFDRWDVGSKYEADGHGVKLGGGALGNVMSFGDERRGFTDNNMPGDMTFERNTAYKNGEEGFNTRSSSATYTGNLAAEDFGTTDTDDQYYFIDGVTSKGNSWDEGQTWSDASFVSVDTDSVTGSRAADGRPPAIVNDFLVPVDGGELGARVGDWAAGDASFSGAGAGAQLMEEGESEVDSIGCSTKLRR
;
A
#
# COMPACT_ATOMS: atom_id res chain seq x y z
N MET A 1 19.34 5.84 2.41
CA MET A 1 18.42 6.97 2.23
C MET A 1 17.56 7.07 3.47
N SER A 2 17.56 8.22 4.14
CA SER A 2 16.80 8.42 5.37
C SER A 2 16.00 9.71 5.27
N ASN A 3 14.94 9.85 6.07
CA ASN A 3 14.12 11.06 6.14
C ASN A 3 13.58 11.51 4.78
N THR A 4 13.14 10.55 3.96
CA THR A 4 12.60 10.82 2.62
C THR A 4 11.11 10.60 2.61
N GLU A 5 10.37 11.58 2.09
CA GLU A 5 8.94 11.45 1.86
C GLU A 5 8.65 11.45 0.35
N ILE A 6 7.95 10.43 -0.12
CA ILE A 6 7.41 10.35 -1.49
C ILE A 6 5.92 10.59 -1.38
N VAL A 7 5.45 11.75 -1.85
CA VAL A 7 4.09 12.23 -1.59
C VAL A 7 3.30 12.50 -2.87
N PHE A 8 2.08 12.00 -2.95
CA PHE A 8 1.10 12.23 -4.04
C PHE A 8 1.65 11.97 -5.46
N LEU A 9 2.55 11.00 -5.56
CA LEU A 9 3.16 10.57 -6.82
C LEU A 9 2.24 9.63 -7.60
N ASP A 10 2.24 9.78 -8.93
CA ASP A 10 1.74 8.74 -9.83
C ASP A 10 2.93 8.07 -10.52
N ALA A 11 3.03 6.75 -10.43
CA ALA A 11 4.03 5.95 -11.12
C ALA A 11 3.32 4.84 -11.90
N TYR A 12 3.44 4.85 -13.23
CA TYR A 12 2.67 3.91 -14.04
C TYR A 12 3.30 3.56 -15.38
N PHE A 13 2.90 2.40 -15.89
CA PHE A 13 3.32 1.89 -17.21
C PHE A 13 4.84 1.77 -17.34
N ASN A 14 5.51 1.43 -16.25
CA ASN A 14 6.96 1.26 -16.18
C ASN A 14 7.36 -0.15 -16.65
N TYR A 15 8.43 -0.25 -17.43
CA TYR A 15 8.92 -1.52 -17.97
C TYR A 15 10.45 -1.55 -18.12
N ASP A 16 11.06 -2.66 -17.70
CA ASP A 16 12.49 -2.93 -17.95
C ASP A 16 12.66 -4.00 -19.05
N PRO A 17 13.02 -3.61 -20.29
CA PRO A 17 13.26 -4.56 -21.38
C PRO A 17 14.50 -5.43 -21.17
N ARG A 18 15.42 -5.06 -20.28
CA ARG A 18 16.68 -5.81 -20.08
C ARG A 18 16.47 -7.11 -19.30
N LYS A 19 15.37 -7.21 -18.56
CA LYS A 19 15.02 -8.34 -17.70
C LYS A 19 13.59 -8.83 -17.96
N ASN A 20 13.09 -8.63 -19.18
CA ASN A 20 11.77 -9.09 -19.61
C ASN A 20 10.64 -8.72 -18.62
N GLY A 21 10.68 -7.52 -18.04
CA GLY A 21 9.69 -7.04 -17.08
C GLY A 21 10.06 -7.17 -15.60
N ARG A 22 11.03 -8.02 -15.22
CA ARG A 22 11.34 -8.38 -13.83
C ARG A 22 12.19 -7.38 -13.03
N SER A 23 12.01 -6.07 -13.23
CA SER A 23 12.74 -5.05 -12.43
C SER A 23 12.16 -3.63 -12.51
N ALA A 24 11.08 -3.40 -13.24
CA ALA A 24 10.46 -2.08 -13.27
C ALA A 24 9.28 -2.07 -12.32
N ASP A 25 9.58 -1.69 -11.08
CA ASP A 25 8.61 -1.40 -10.04
C ASP A 25 8.04 0.01 -10.21
N GLY A 26 6.89 0.29 -9.61
CA GLY A 26 6.37 1.66 -9.52
C GLY A 26 7.18 2.54 -8.57
N ILE A 27 7.38 2.07 -7.34
CA ILE A 27 8.27 2.68 -6.34
C ILE A 27 9.13 1.60 -5.70
N SER A 28 10.44 1.79 -5.73
CA SER A 28 11.40 0.85 -5.15
C SER A 28 12.30 1.52 -4.10
N LEU A 29 12.29 1.02 -2.87
CA LEU A 29 13.35 1.24 -1.89
C LEU A 29 13.92 -0.14 -1.59
N LYS A 30 14.93 -0.58 -2.35
CA LYS A 30 15.44 -1.96 -2.33
C LYS A 30 16.92 -2.00 -1.98
N GLU A 31 17.40 -3.16 -1.54
CA GLU A 31 18.83 -3.48 -1.36
C GLU A 31 19.63 -2.36 -0.65
N GLY A 32 19.11 -1.90 0.49
CA GLY A 32 19.60 -0.66 1.07
C GLY A 32 19.21 -0.43 2.52
N SER A 33 19.59 0.74 3.01
CA SER A 33 19.31 1.15 4.38
C SER A 33 19.08 2.65 4.51
N GLY A 34 18.41 3.00 5.60
CA GLY A 34 18.18 4.34 6.12
C GLY A 34 16.76 4.47 6.65
N ASP A 35 16.62 5.20 7.75
CA ASP A 35 15.40 5.24 8.54
C ASP A 35 14.44 6.34 8.11
N CYS A 36 13.20 6.28 8.60
CA CYS A 36 12.22 7.35 8.45
C CYS A 36 11.88 7.70 7.00
N ASN A 37 11.67 6.67 6.18
CA ASN A 37 11.15 6.83 4.83
C ASN A 37 9.64 6.62 4.82
N ILE A 38 8.92 7.50 4.13
CA ILE A 38 7.47 7.51 4.03
C ILE A 38 7.06 7.54 2.56
N ILE A 39 6.11 6.69 2.19
CA ILE A 39 5.39 6.74 0.92
C ILE A 39 3.94 7.12 1.26
N ARG A 40 3.42 8.23 0.73
CA ARG A 40 2.06 8.69 1.01
C ARG A 40 1.33 9.15 -0.23
N GLY A 41 0.04 8.85 -0.35
CA GLY A 41 -0.82 9.48 -1.36
C GLY A 41 -0.57 8.96 -2.77
N ALA A 42 0.27 7.93 -2.93
CA ALA A 42 0.74 7.48 -4.23
C ALA A 42 -0.35 6.69 -4.97
N ARG A 43 -0.38 6.80 -6.29
CA ARG A 43 -1.12 5.87 -7.16
C ARG A 43 -0.13 5.16 -8.06
N ILE A 44 -0.19 3.84 -8.10
CA ILE A 44 0.81 3.04 -8.78
C ILE A 44 0.11 1.95 -9.57
N TRP A 45 0.32 1.94 -10.89
CA TRP A 45 -0.36 0.96 -11.72
C TRP A 45 0.39 0.57 -12.98
N HIS A 46 0.09 -0.64 -13.48
CA HIS A 46 0.63 -1.13 -14.75
C HIS A 46 2.16 -1.11 -14.80
N SER A 47 2.84 -1.19 -13.65
CA SER A 47 4.27 -1.46 -13.64
C SER A 47 4.49 -2.93 -13.98
N SER A 48 5.55 -3.22 -14.72
CA SER A 48 5.76 -4.57 -15.22
C SER A 48 6.07 -5.56 -14.11
N ASP A 49 6.81 -5.16 -13.07
CA ASP A 49 7.20 -6.08 -11.98
C ASP A 49 6.21 -5.98 -10.80
N ASP A 50 6.47 -5.09 -9.84
CA ASP A 50 5.60 -4.84 -8.70
C ASP A 50 5.14 -3.38 -8.62
N GLY A 51 4.10 -3.11 -7.84
CA GLY A 51 3.71 -1.73 -7.54
C GLY A 51 4.73 -1.04 -6.63
N ILE A 52 4.82 -1.49 -5.39
CA ILE A 52 5.83 -1.06 -4.42
C ILE A 52 6.72 -2.25 -4.07
N ASP A 53 8.03 -2.08 -4.15
CA ASP A 53 8.98 -3.13 -3.77
C ASP A 53 10.02 -2.61 -2.76
N LEU A 54 10.03 -3.26 -1.58
CA LEU A 54 10.94 -3.02 -0.46
C LEU A 54 11.94 -4.16 -0.21
N TRP A 55 12.16 -5.03 -1.19
CA TRP A 55 13.00 -6.20 -1.06
C TRP A 55 14.43 -5.84 -0.64
N GLN A 56 14.90 -6.51 0.42
CA GLN A 56 16.20 -6.26 1.05
C GLN A 56 16.44 -4.82 1.52
N PHE A 57 15.39 -4.07 1.81
CA PHE A 57 15.53 -2.82 2.56
C PHE A 57 15.52 -3.12 4.06
N GLY A 58 16.59 -2.74 4.76
CA GLY A 58 16.77 -3.14 6.16
C GLY A 58 15.78 -2.47 7.12
N PRO A 59 15.76 -1.13 7.20
CA PRO A 59 14.86 -0.42 8.10
C PRO A 59 13.40 -0.39 7.64
N PRO A 60 12.43 -0.25 8.56
CA PRO A 60 11.02 -0.17 8.22
C PRO A 60 10.69 1.07 7.38
N VAL A 61 9.77 0.92 6.44
CA VAL A 61 9.16 2.01 5.65
C VAL A 61 7.70 2.17 6.06
N THR A 62 7.23 3.41 6.10
CA THR A 62 5.80 3.71 6.35
C THR A 62 5.10 3.98 5.02
N ILE A 63 4.01 3.27 4.73
CA ILE A 63 3.20 3.42 3.51
C ILE A 63 1.78 3.81 3.94
N LEU A 64 1.30 4.95 3.47
CA LEU A 64 0.02 5.50 3.90
C LEU A 64 -0.79 6.00 2.72
N ASP A 65 -2.10 5.82 2.76
CA ASP A 65 -3.00 6.51 1.82
C ASP A 65 -2.58 6.25 0.37
N CYS A 66 -2.41 5.01 -0.05
CA CYS A 66 -1.93 4.66 -1.40
C CYS A 66 -2.95 3.81 -2.16
N ILE A 67 -2.94 3.89 -3.48
CA ILE A 67 -3.68 2.99 -4.38
C ILE A 67 -2.68 2.30 -5.29
N VAL A 68 -2.62 0.98 -5.25
CA VAL A 68 -1.69 0.16 -6.02
C VAL A 68 -2.50 -0.86 -6.80
N PHE A 69 -2.37 -0.94 -8.12
CA PHE A 69 -3.25 -1.81 -8.88
C PHE A 69 -2.73 -2.27 -10.23
N GLU A 70 -3.20 -3.45 -10.63
CA GLU A 70 -2.95 -4.03 -11.95
C GLU A 70 -1.48 -4.04 -12.38
N ASN A 71 -0.57 -4.25 -11.42
CA ASN A 71 0.85 -4.46 -11.69
C ASN A 71 1.12 -5.93 -12.03
N GLY A 72 2.24 -6.19 -12.68
CA GLY A 72 2.66 -7.53 -13.05
C GLY A 72 2.32 -7.93 -14.47
N PHE A 73 1.30 -7.39 -15.13
CA PHE A 73 0.88 -7.90 -16.46
C PHE A 73 1.80 -7.51 -17.64
N ASP A 74 1.98 -8.44 -18.59
CA ASP A 74 2.63 -8.14 -19.87
C ASP A 74 1.76 -7.22 -20.73
N ARG A 75 2.09 -5.93 -20.73
CA ARG A 75 1.46 -4.88 -21.53
C ARG A 75 2.33 -4.43 -22.71
N TRP A 76 3.44 -5.13 -22.96
CA TRP A 76 4.47 -4.75 -23.94
C TRP A 76 4.75 -5.85 -24.98
N ASP A 77 3.90 -6.86 -25.06
CA ASP A 77 4.00 -7.97 -26.02
C ASP A 77 5.32 -8.75 -25.93
N VAL A 78 5.85 -8.92 -24.71
CA VAL A 78 7.08 -9.70 -24.46
C VAL A 78 6.84 -11.20 -24.68
N GLY A 79 5.61 -11.67 -24.40
CA GLY A 79 5.16 -13.03 -24.62
C GLY A 79 5.74 -14.02 -23.61
N SER A 80 6.07 -15.24 -24.07
CA SER A 80 6.48 -16.34 -23.18
C SER A 80 7.79 -16.12 -22.40
N LYS A 81 8.47 -14.98 -22.62
CA LYS A 81 9.69 -14.60 -21.90
C LYS A 81 9.44 -13.63 -20.76
N TYR A 82 8.20 -13.16 -20.61
CA TYR A 82 7.84 -12.22 -19.58
C TYR A 82 8.01 -12.86 -18.19
N GLU A 83 8.68 -12.15 -17.28
CA GLU A 83 9.27 -12.72 -16.07
C GLU A 83 8.92 -11.95 -14.79
N ALA A 84 7.89 -11.11 -14.82
CA ALA A 84 7.44 -10.33 -13.67
C ALA A 84 7.11 -11.17 -12.44
N ASP A 85 7.34 -10.59 -11.26
CA ASP A 85 6.88 -11.15 -10.00
C ASP A 85 5.40 -10.81 -9.75
N GLY A 86 4.91 -9.61 -10.05
CA GLY A 86 3.48 -9.30 -10.15
C GLY A 86 2.72 -9.00 -8.86
N HIS A 87 3.39 -8.43 -7.84
CA HIS A 87 2.75 -8.05 -6.58
C HIS A 87 2.32 -6.58 -6.56
N GLY A 88 1.26 -6.26 -5.83
CA GLY A 88 0.92 -4.88 -5.53
C GLY A 88 1.95 -4.25 -4.61
N VAL A 89 2.03 -4.73 -3.37
CA VAL A 89 2.96 -4.24 -2.35
C VAL A 89 3.80 -5.37 -1.80
N LYS A 90 5.08 -5.37 -2.20
CA LYS A 90 6.11 -6.33 -1.80
C LYS A 90 6.99 -5.73 -0.71
N LEU A 91 6.94 -6.31 0.48
CA LEU A 91 7.46 -5.72 1.70
C LEU A 91 8.76 -6.39 2.18
N GLY A 92 9.50 -5.65 2.99
CA GLY A 92 10.66 -6.13 3.77
C GLY A 92 10.49 -5.99 5.28
N GLY A 93 9.35 -5.44 5.71
CA GLY A 93 9.09 -4.88 7.05
C GLY A 93 8.46 -3.49 6.92
N GLY A 94 7.80 -3.00 7.98
CA GLY A 94 7.25 -1.63 8.00
C GLY A 94 5.81 -1.52 8.50
N ALA A 95 5.18 -0.39 8.19
CA ALA A 95 3.81 -0.10 8.60
C ALA A 95 2.99 0.39 7.41
N LEU A 96 1.79 -0.17 7.24
CA LEU A 96 0.86 0.14 6.17
C LEU A 96 -0.46 0.58 6.77
N GLY A 97 -0.94 1.74 6.35
CA GLY A 97 -2.20 2.30 6.80
C GLY A 97 -3.00 2.84 5.63
N ASN A 98 -4.27 2.44 5.50
CA ASN A 98 -5.16 3.02 4.50
C ASN A 98 -4.68 2.84 3.04
N VAL A 99 -4.10 1.67 2.72
CA VAL A 99 -3.61 1.32 1.38
C VAL A 99 -4.59 0.39 0.67
N MET A 100 -4.89 0.67 -0.60
CA MET A 100 -5.62 -0.23 -1.50
C MET A 100 -4.64 -0.96 -2.42
N SER A 101 -4.75 -2.28 -2.53
CA SER A 101 -4.07 -3.10 -3.55
C SER A 101 -5.11 -3.92 -4.31
N PHE A 102 -5.24 -3.75 -5.63
CA PHE A 102 -6.27 -4.45 -6.37
C PHE A 102 -5.89 -4.85 -7.79
N GLY A 103 -6.45 -5.97 -8.24
CA GLY A 103 -6.28 -6.43 -9.62
C GLY A 103 -4.83 -6.73 -10.01
N ASP A 104 -3.88 -6.80 -9.06
CA ASP A 104 -2.49 -7.15 -9.35
C ASP A 104 -2.41 -8.61 -9.83
N GLU A 105 -1.45 -8.93 -10.70
CA GLU A 105 -1.36 -10.25 -11.34
C GLU A 105 -1.29 -11.40 -10.32
N ARG A 106 -0.69 -11.13 -9.15
CA ARG A 106 -0.60 -12.09 -8.05
C ARG A 106 -1.16 -11.53 -6.75
N ARG A 107 -0.31 -11.23 -5.76
CA ARG A 107 -0.77 -10.87 -4.40
C ARG A 107 -0.95 -9.38 -4.25
N GLY A 108 -1.94 -8.97 -3.48
CA GLY A 108 -2.09 -7.57 -3.07
C GLY A 108 -0.93 -7.14 -2.17
N PHE A 109 -0.79 -7.78 -1.00
CA PHE A 109 0.28 -7.51 -0.03
C PHE A 109 1.06 -8.78 0.27
N THR A 110 2.39 -8.71 0.20
CA THR A 110 3.27 -9.84 0.53
C THR A 110 4.49 -9.41 1.32
N ASP A 111 4.88 -10.21 2.31
CA ASP A 111 6.16 -10.06 3.01
C ASP A 111 7.36 -10.53 2.18
N ASN A 112 7.12 -11.14 1.02
CA ASN A 112 8.15 -11.68 0.13
C ASN A 112 9.18 -12.59 0.84
N ASN A 113 8.74 -13.32 1.88
CA ASN A 113 9.60 -14.12 2.77
C ASN A 113 10.73 -13.31 3.46
N MET A 114 10.59 -11.99 3.55
CA MET A 114 11.45 -11.15 4.38
C MET A 114 11.00 -11.26 5.84
N PRO A 115 11.92 -11.12 6.83
CA PRO A 115 11.59 -11.37 8.23
C PRO A 115 11.18 -10.11 9.01
N GLY A 116 11.14 -8.92 8.40
CA GLY A 116 10.91 -7.67 9.11
C GLY A 116 9.49 -7.58 9.69
N ASP A 117 9.37 -6.98 10.87
CA ASP A 117 8.08 -6.81 11.54
C ASP A 117 7.14 -5.90 10.72
N MET A 118 5.86 -6.27 10.67
CA MET A 118 4.86 -5.54 9.89
C MET A 118 3.61 -5.18 10.69
N THR A 119 3.05 -4.01 10.42
CA THR A 119 1.73 -3.61 10.91
C THR A 119 0.85 -3.17 9.75
N PHE A 120 -0.36 -3.69 9.68
CA PHE A 120 -1.36 -3.38 8.67
C PHE A 120 -2.63 -2.87 9.35
N GLU A 121 -2.97 -1.62 9.10
CA GLU A 121 -4.19 -0.99 9.60
C GLU A 121 -5.06 -0.50 8.45
N ARG A 122 -6.32 -0.94 8.39
CA ARG A 122 -7.32 -0.40 7.46
C ARG A 122 -6.88 -0.43 5.99
N ASN A 123 -6.24 -1.51 5.55
CA ASN A 123 -5.89 -1.71 4.14
C ASN A 123 -6.99 -2.52 3.42
N THR A 124 -7.11 -2.34 2.10
CA THR A 124 -8.02 -3.14 1.25
C THR A 124 -7.23 -3.91 0.21
N ALA A 125 -7.44 -5.22 0.13
CA ALA A 125 -7.07 -6.07 -1.00
C ALA A 125 -8.33 -6.45 -1.78
N TYR A 126 -8.30 -6.35 -3.11
CA TYR A 126 -9.48 -6.62 -3.93
C TYR A 126 -9.12 -7.22 -5.28
N LYS A 127 -9.72 -8.36 -5.65
CA LYS A 127 -9.56 -9.00 -6.97
C LYS A 127 -8.11 -9.20 -7.42
N ASN A 128 -7.17 -9.43 -6.51
CA ASN A 128 -5.81 -9.83 -6.90
C ASN A 128 -5.80 -11.28 -7.39
N GLY A 129 -4.85 -11.64 -8.26
CA GLY A 129 -4.79 -12.99 -8.87
C GLY A 129 -4.43 -14.12 -7.90
N GLU A 130 -3.82 -13.80 -6.75
CA GLU A 130 -3.51 -14.69 -5.63
C GLU A 130 -4.07 -14.08 -4.32
N GLU A 131 -3.54 -14.44 -3.15
CA GLU A 131 -4.03 -13.96 -1.85
C GLU A 131 -3.97 -12.42 -1.75
N GLY A 132 -4.99 -11.82 -1.15
CA GLY A 132 -4.99 -10.39 -0.85
C GLY A 132 -3.92 -10.00 0.16
N PHE A 133 -3.80 -10.75 1.26
CA PHE A 133 -2.76 -10.56 2.29
C PHE A 133 -1.95 -11.84 2.50
N ASN A 134 -0.64 -11.75 2.40
CA ASN A 134 0.25 -12.92 2.47
C ASN A 134 1.44 -12.68 3.40
N THR A 135 1.54 -13.44 4.48
CA THR A 135 2.68 -13.43 5.42
C THR A 135 3.23 -14.84 5.60
N ARG A 136 4.49 -15.03 5.21
CA ARG A 136 5.19 -16.32 5.17
C ARG A 136 6.40 -16.40 6.09
N SER A 137 6.96 -15.28 6.53
CA SER A 137 8.20 -15.24 7.32
C SER A 137 8.28 -14.10 8.33
N SER A 138 7.53 -13.01 8.13
CA SER A 138 7.48 -11.88 9.06
C SER A 138 6.62 -12.15 10.30
N SER A 139 6.92 -11.44 11.38
CA SER A 139 5.90 -11.15 12.39
C SER A 139 4.98 -10.05 11.85
N ALA A 140 3.66 -10.20 12.02
CA ALA A 140 2.70 -9.24 11.50
C ALA A 140 1.49 -9.04 12.42
N THR A 141 1.00 -7.80 12.46
CA THR A 141 -0.27 -7.44 13.10
C THR A 141 -1.22 -6.83 12.08
N TYR A 142 -2.41 -7.41 11.93
CA TYR A 142 -3.47 -6.97 11.03
C TYR A 142 -4.67 -6.47 11.84
N THR A 143 -5.09 -5.22 11.60
CA THR A 143 -6.29 -4.64 12.22
C THR A 143 -7.16 -3.90 11.20
N GLY A 144 -8.46 -4.24 11.14
CA GLY A 144 -9.42 -3.49 10.32
C GLY A 144 -9.23 -3.63 8.81
N ASN A 145 -8.42 -4.58 8.34
CA ASN A 145 -8.17 -4.77 6.91
C ASN A 145 -9.34 -5.51 6.25
N LEU A 146 -9.48 -5.31 4.94
CA LEU A 146 -10.53 -5.89 4.12
C LEU A 146 -9.89 -6.62 2.93
N ALA A 147 -10.23 -7.87 2.73
CA ALA A 147 -9.93 -8.64 1.53
C ALA A 147 -11.22 -9.13 0.88
N ALA A 148 -11.33 -9.03 -0.44
CA ALA A 148 -12.53 -9.37 -1.19
C ALA A 148 -12.23 -9.80 -2.63
N GLU A 149 -12.78 -10.93 -3.04
CA GLU A 149 -12.70 -11.45 -4.40
C GLU A 149 -11.28 -11.70 -4.93
N ASP A 150 -10.28 -11.76 -4.04
CA ASP A 150 -8.95 -12.28 -4.36
C ASP A 150 -9.08 -13.75 -4.82
N PHE A 151 -8.18 -14.21 -5.71
CA PHE A 151 -8.33 -15.45 -6.49
C PHE A 151 -9.60 -15.52 -7.36
N GLY A 152 -10.36 -14.45 -7.53
CA GLY A 152 -11.63 -14.44 -8.26
C GLY A 152 -12.75 -15.21 -7.54
N THR A 153 -12.67 -15.32 -6.21
CA THR A 153 -13.63 -16.05 -5.37
C THR A 153 -13.89 -15.31 -4.07
N THR A 154 -15.06 -15.52 -3.47
CA THR A 154 -15.39 -14.98 -2.15
C THR A 154 -15.02 -15.92 -1.00
N ASP A 155 -14.35 -17.04 -1.30
CA ASP A 155 -13.91 -18.00 -0.28
C ASP A 155 -12.89 -17.32 0.65
N THR A 156 -13.15 -17.37 1.95
CA THR A 156 -12.34 -16.71 2.98
C THR A 156 -10.93 -17.27 3.03
N ASP A 157 -10.76 -18.57 2.78
CA ASP A 157 -9.44 -19.23 2.80
C ASP A 157 -8.51 -18.76 1.67
N ASP A 158 -9.08 -18.19 0.60
CA ASP A 158 -8.31 -17.65 -0.53
C ASP A 158 -7.98 -16.14 -0.36
N GLN A 159 -8.60 -15.45 0.61
CA GLN A 159 -8.39 -14.01 0.79
C GLN A 159 -7.07 -13.67 1.51
N TYR A 160 -6.51 -14.63 2.26
CA TYR A 160 -5.27 -14.42 3.00
C TYR A 160 -4.50 -15.73 3.22
N TYR A 161 -3.20 -15.61 3.50
CA TYR A 161 -2.38 -16.70 3.99
C TYR A 161 -1.41 -16.19 5.05
N PHE A 162 -1.49 -16.74 6.26
CA PHE A 162 -0.64 -16.37 7.38
C PHE A 162 0.03 -17.59 8.02
N ILE A 163 1.30 -17.44 8.38
CA ILE A 163 1.99 -18.39 9.27
C ILE A 163 1.50 -18.24 10.72
N ASP A 164 1.80 -19.26 11.53
CA ASP A 164 1.57 -19.22 12.98
C ASP A 164 2.29 -18.02 13.62
N GLY A 165 1.60 -17.35 14.55
CA GLY A 165 2.15 -16.20 15.29
C GLY A 165 1.79 -14.83 14.72
N VAL A 166 1.15 -14.77 13.54
CA VAL A 166 0.51 -13.54 13.05
C VAL A 166 -0.67 -13.17 13.96
N THR A 167 -0.76 -11.88 14.34
CA THR A 167 -1.90 -11.35 15.10
C THR A 167 -2.91 -10.75 14.14
N SER A 168 -4.14 -11.27 14.14
CA SER A 168 -5.25 -10.79 13.31
C SER A 168 -6.43 -10.39 14.19
N LYS A 169 -6.98 -9.18 14.01
CA LYS A 169 -8.14 -8.71 14.74
C LYS A 169 -9.01 -7.75 13.94
N GLY A 170 -10.31 -8.06 13.86
CA GLY A 170 -11.31 -7.19 13.28
C GLY A 170 -11.07 -6.93 11.80
N ASN A 171 -10.47 -7.88 11.09
CA ASN A 171 -10.35 -7.88 9.64
C ASN A 171 -11.56 -8.60 9.02
N SER A 172 -11.79 -8.41 7.72
CA SER A 172 -12.96 -8.97 7.01
C SER A 172 -13.08 -10.49 7.12
N TRP A 173 -11.95 -11.19 7.23
CA TRP A 173 -11.87 -12.64 7.33
C TRP A 173 -12.01 -13.19 8.76
N ASP A 174 -11.82 -12.38 9.79
CA ASP A 174 -11.77 -12.87 11.18
C ASP A 174 -13.13 -13.41 11.68
N GLU A 175 -14.23 -12.94 11.09
CA GLU A 175 -15.60 -13.38 11.42
C GLU A 175 -16.20 -14.32 10.35
N GLY A 176 -15.41 -14.76 9.37
CA GLY A 176 -15.86 -15.65 8.29
C GLY A 176 -16.91 -15.02 7.36
N GLN A 177 -16.93 -13.70 7.26
CA GLN A 177 -17.82 -12.97 6.36
C GLN A 177 -17.27 -13.04 4.94
N THR A 178 -18.15 -13.23 3.95
CA THR A 178 -17.78 -13.16 2.54
C THR A 178 -18.00 -11.76 2.00
N TRP A 179 -17.08 -11.30 1.15
CA TRP A 179 -17.11 -9.97 0.56
C TRP A 179 -17.11 -10.10 -0.95
N SER A 180 -18.06 -9.43 -1.60
CA SER A 180 -18.24 -9.43 -3.05
C SER A 180 -18.43 -8.00 -3.54
N ASP A 181 -18.51 -7.79 -4.85
CA ASP A 181 -18.87 -6.49 -5.45
C ASP A 181 -20.09 -5.82 -4.79
N ALA A 182 -21.11 -6.59 -4.40
CA ALA A 182 -22.32 -6.06 -3.77
C ALA A 182 -22.11 -5.51 -2.35
N SER A 183 -20.96 -5.81 -1.73
CA SER A 183 -20.60 -5.31 -0.41
C SER A 183 -20.09 -3.87 -0.46
N PHE A 184 -19.83 -3.30 -1.64
CA PHE A 184 -19.24 -1.98 -1.82
C PHE A 184 -20.18 -0.97 -2.48
N VAL A 185 -20.04 0.31 -2.10
CA VAL A 185 -20.78 1.43 -2.69
C VAL A 185 -20.41 1.58 -4.17
N SER A 186 -19.13 1.44 -4.49
CA SER A 186 -18.62 1.42 -5.85
C SER A 186 -17.47 0.44 -6.00
N VAL A 187 -17.43 -0.23 -7.14
CA VAL A 187 -16.32 -1.08 -7.61
C VAL A 187 -15.76 -0.58 -8.95
N ASP A 188 -16.07 0.67 -9.32
CA ASP A 188 -15.58 1.29 -10.55
C ASP A 188 -14.08 1.59 -10.45
N THR A 189 -13.28 0.64 -10.92
CA THR A 189 -11.81 0.73 -10.96
C THR A 189 -11.31 1.81 -11.91
N ASP A 190 -12.06 2.19 -12.94
CA ASP A 190 -11.61 3.20 -13.91
C ASP A 190 -11.51 4.60 -13.27
N SER A 191 -12.31 4.82 -12.22
CA SER A 191 -12.37 6.09 -11.49
C SER A 191 -11.04 6.49 -10.85
N VAL A 192 -10.17 5.53 -10.49
CA VAL A 192 -8.95 5.81 -9.71
C VAL A 192 -7.83 6.48 -10.52
N THR A 193 -7.91 6.48 -11.85
CA THR A 193 -6.89 7.08 -12.75
C THR A 193 -7.18 8.53 -13.15
N GLY A 194 -8.34 9.08 -12.75
CA GLY A 194 -8.71 10.46 -13.07
C GLY A 194 -7.70 11.48 -12.55
N SER A 195 -7.71 12.70 -13.09
CA SER A 195 -6.79 13.75 -12.64
C SER A 195 -6.93 14.02 -11.13
N ARG A 196 -5.79 14.16 -10.44
CA ARG A 196 -5.77 14.56 -9.02
C ARG A 196 -6.41 15.92 -8.81
N ALA A 197 -6.99 16.12 -7.63
CA ALA A 197 -7.41 17.43 -7.16
C ALA A 197 -6.19 18.35 -6.92
N ALA A 198 -6.44 19.65 -6.75
CA ALA A 198 -5.38 20.65 -6.56
C ALA A 198 -4.54 20.43 -5.29
N ASP A 199 -5.06 19.68 -4.32
CA ASP A 199 -4.38 19.27 -3.09
C ASP A 199 -3.69 17.90 -3.19
N GLY A 200 -3.54 17.40 -4.42
CA GLY A 200 -2.87 16.14 -4.71
C GLY A 200 -3.71 14.89 -4.48
N ARG A 201 -4.89 14.95 -3.85
CA ARG A 201 -5.73 13.76 -3.63
C ARG A 201 -6.34 13.22 -4.93
N PRO A 202 -6.75 11.93 -4.98
CA PRO A 202 -7.55 11.41 -6.09
C PRO A 202 -8.84 12.23 -6.28
N PRO A 203 -9.46 12.19 -7.47
CA PRO A 203 -10.70 12.90 -7.71
C PRO A 203 -11.81 12.40 -6.77
N ALA A 204 -12.70 13.29 -6.33
CA ALA A 204 -13.69 13.01 -5.29
C ALA A 204 -14.64 11.82 -5.62
N ILE A 205 -14.80 11.48 -6.89
CA ILE A 205 -15.56 10.29 -7.32
C ILE A 205 -14.99 8.98 -6.74
N VAL A 206 -13.71 8.97 -6.39
CA VAL A 206 -13.01 7.81 -5.80
C VAL A 206 -13.32 7.64 -4.31
N ASN A 207 -13.94 8.62 -3.65
CA ASN A 207 -14.22 8.52 -2.21
C ASN A 207 -15.16 7.37 -1.85
N ASP A 208 -15.98 6.93 -2.79
CA ASP A 208 -16.93 5.81 -2.62
C ASP A 208 -16.37 4.46 -3.09
N PHE A 209 -15.18 4.45 -3.71
CA PHE A 209 -14.57 3.22 -4.22
C PHE A 209 -14.14 2.30 -3.08
N LEU A 210 -14.59 1.04 -3.14
CA LEU A 210 -14.36 -0.02 -2.15
C LEU A 210 -14.78 0.35 -0.72
N VAL A 211 -15.75 1.25 -0.58
CA VAL A 211 -16.39 1.57 0.70
C VAL A 211 -17.48 0.54 1.02
N PRO A 212 -17.45 -0.13 2.19
CA PRO A 212 -18.55 -1.00 2.63
C PRO A 212 -19.92 -0.30 2.66
N VAL A 213 -20.93 -0.92 2.05
CA VAL A 213 -22.32 -0.39 1.99
C VAL A 213 -23.03 -0.34 3.34
N ASP A 214 -22.58 -1.17 4.29
CA ASP A 214 -23.13 -1.25 5.64
C ASP A 214 -22.61 -0.14 6.57
N GLY A 215 -21.67 0.69 6.09
CA GLY A 215 -21.02 1.73 6.87
C GLY A 215 -19.96 1.21 7.84
N GLY A 216 -19.55 -0.06 7.72
CA GLY A 216 -18.50 -0.66 8.54
C GLY A 216 -17.15 0.03 8.35
N GLU A 217 -16.39 0.13 9.42
CA GLU A 217 -15.06 0.78 9.46
C GLU A 217 -13.95 -0.21 9.08
N LEU A 218 -14.13 -0.96 8.00
CA LEU A 218 -13.15 -1.89 7.42
C LEU A 218 -12.53 -1.31 6.14
N GLY A 219 -11.28 -1.67 5.89
CA GLY A 219 -10.59 -1.37 4.64
C GLY A 219 -10.16 0.09 4.48
N ALA A 220 -9.43 0.35 3.41
CA ALA A 220 -8.96 1.68 3.07
C ALA A 220 -10.10 2.54 2.52
N ARG A 221 -9.99 3.86 2.72
CA ARG A 221 -10.92 4.90 2.25
C ARG A 221 -10.13 6.09 1.75
N VAL A 222 -10.37 6.47 0.49
CA VAL A 222 -9.78 7.67 -0.10
C VAL A 222 -10.30 8.95 0.54
N GLY A 223 -11.55 8.93 1.02
CA GLY A 223 -12.14 10.06 1.76
C GLY A 223 -11.38 10.45 3.04
N ASP A 224 -10.62 9.52 3.62
CA ASP A 224 -9.85 9.74 4.85
C ASP A 224 -8.43 10.26 4.58
N TRP A 225 -8.02 10.34 3.31
CA TRP A 225 -6.68 10.79 2.94
C TRP A 225 -6.46 12.23 3.41
N ALA A 226 -5.36 12.43 4.13
CA ALA A 226 -4.88 13.77 4.41
C ALA A 226 -4.65 14.50 3.08
N ALA A 227 -5.13 15.74 2.98
CA ALA A 227 -4.77 16.59 1.85
C ALA A 227 -3.25 16.79 1.80
N GLY A 228 -2.68 16.75 0.60
CA GLY A 228 -1.33 17.26 0.41
C GLY A 228 -1.36 18.75 0.66
N ASP A 229 -0.55 19.23 1.60
CA ASP A 229 -0.39 20.66 1.68
C ASP A 229 0.30 21.15 0.40
N ALA A 230 -0.17 22.28 -0.13
CA ALA A 230 0.49 22.93 -1.25
C ALA A 230 1.85 23.57 -0.84
N SER A 231 2.27 23.45 0.43
CA SER A 231 3.53 23.96 0.95
C SER A 231 4.73 23.02 0.77
N PHE A 232 4.52 21.77 0.34
CA PHE A 232 5.65 20.87 0.05
C PHE A 232 6.37 21.19 -1.27
N SER A 233 5.83 22.06 -2.13
CA SER A 233 6.57 22.67 -3.23
C SER A 233 7.17 24.03 -2.82
N GLY A 234 8.07 24.05 -1.84
CA GLY A 234 8.75 25.31 -1.51
C GLY A 234 9.59 25.27 -0.25
N ALA A 235 10.91 25.41 -0.43
CA ALA A 235 11.82 25.75 0.64
C ALA A 235 11.33 26.99 1.43
N GLY A 236 11.21 26.84 2.75
CA GLY A 236 11.33 27.91 3.75
C GLY A 236 10.08 28.74 4.09
N ALA A 237 9.54 28.50 5.28
CA ALA A 237 8.97 29.48 6.21
C ALA A 237 8.44 28.69 7.43
N GLY A 238 8.67 29.03 8.69
CA GLY A 238 9.37 30.13 9.33
C GLY A 238 9.34 29.81 10.82
N ALA A 239 10.48 30.05 11.48
CA ALA A 239 10.63 29.88 12.91
C ALA A 239 9.75 30.87 13.69
N GLN A 240 8.93 30.34 14.59
CA GLN A 240 8.42 31.00 15.80
C GLN A 240 7.78 29.88 16.65
N LEU A 241 8.28 29.50 17.83
CA LEU A 241 8.18 30.25 19.09
C LEU A 241 8.97 29.59 20.24
N MET A 242 9.59 30.46 21.06
CA MET A 242 9.77 30.43 22.53
C MET A 242 10.87 29.58 23.22
N GLU A 243 11.50 30.28 24.17
CA GLU A 243 12.65 30.00 25.05
C GLU A 243 12.58 28.80 26.00
N GLU A 244 13.79 28.23 26.19
CA GLU A 244 14.44 27.66 27.39
C GLU A 244 13.67 26.81 28.41
N GLY A 245 14.16 25.58 28.62
CA GLY A 245 13.99 24.86 29.87
C GLY A 245 14.20 23.34 29.82
N GLU A 246 15.44 22.93 30.13
CA GLU A 246 15.85 21.62 30.66
C GLU A 246 15.96 20.39 29.74
N SER A 247 17.01 19.65 30.06
CA SER A 247 17.66 18.59 29.30
C SER A 247 17.08 17.22 29.60
N GLU A 248 16.55 16.56 28.57
CA GLU A 248 16.62 15.11 28.41
C GLU A 248 16.89 14.85 26.93
N VAL A 249 17.94 14.08 26.65
CA VAL A 249 18.23 13.58 25.29
C VAL A 249 17.22 12.48 25.01
N ASP A 250 16.00 12.89 24.68
CA ASP A 250 15.00 12.01 24.10
C ASP A 250 15.21 12.03 22.58
N SER A 251 15.44 10.86 22.00
CA SER A 251 15.62 10.68 20.56
C SER A 251 14.30 10.94 19.84
N ILE A 252 13.98 12.22 19.65
CA ILE A 252 12.88 12.71 18.80
C ILE A 252 13.19 12.33 17.35
N GLY A 253 12.20 11.80 16.61
CA GLY A 253 12.20 12.07 15.17
C GLY A 253 11.35 11.23 14.23
N CYS A 254 10.78 10.08 14.62
CA CYS A 254 10.09 9.21 13.67
C CYS A 254 8.71 8.75 14.16
N SER A 255 7.97 9.65 14.80
CA SER A 255 6.66 9.32 15.34
C SER A 255 5.64 9.17 14.20
N THR A 256 5.44 7.92 13.79
CA THR A 256 4.19 7.40 13.23
C THR A 256 3.08 7.58 14.27
N LYS A 257 2.55 8.80 14.39
CA LYS A 257 1.15 8.95 14.83
C LYS A 257 0.29 8.75 13.61
N LEU A 258 -0.02 7.49 13.31
CA LEU A 258 -1.22 7.11 12.57
C LEU A 258 -2.36 7.89 13.22
N ARG A 259 -2.88 8.90 12.51
CA ARG A 259 -3.98 9.72 13.04
C ARG A 259 -5.20 8.80 13.10
N ARG A 260 -5.73 8.63 14.31
CA ARG A 260 -7.10 8.15 14.54
C ARG A 260 -8.11 9.20 14.14
#